data_AF-A0A2R6AYC7-F1
#
_entry.id   AF-A0A2R6AYC7-F1
#
_cell.length_a   1.000
_cell.length_b   1.000
_cell.length_c   1.000
_cell.angle_alpha   90.00
_cell.angle_beta   90.00
_cell.angle_gamma   90.00
#
_symmetry.space_group_name_H-M   'P 1'
#
loop_
_entity.id
_entity.type
_entity.pdbx_description
1 polymer ?
#
loop_
_entity_poly.entity_id
_entity_poly.type
_entity_poly.pdbx_seq_one_letter_code
_entity_poly.pdbx_strand_id
1 'polypeptide(L)' 'MKLSDPITLVKKEILEKLPKELALTIDDFEIPPSDNFGDISLPLHSVAKRLGKKPEELSQSVLKAVSDWGEYT' A
#
# COMPACT_ATOMS: atom_id res chain seq x y z
N MET A 1 -9.31 -15.77 -20.25
CA MET A 1 -8.96 -15.03 -19.02
C MET A 1 -8.07 -13.87 -19.44
N LYS A 2 -8.49 -12.61 -19.24
CA LYS A 2 -7.52 -11.50 -19.35
C LYS A 2 -6.47 -11.76 -18.28
N LEU A 3 -5.19 -11.86 -18.66
CA LEU A 3 -4.10 -11.79 -17.69
C LEU A 3 -4.40 -10.57 -16.83
N SER A 4 -4.67 -10.78 -15.56
CA SER A 4 -4.76 -9.69 -14.60
C SER A 4 -3.45 -8.92 -14.73
N ASP A 5 -3.56 -7.63 -15.08
CA ASP A 5 -2.45 -6.71 -15.18
C ASP A 5 -1.47 -6.95 -14.02
N PRO A 6 -0.16 -7.20 -14.27
CA PRO A 6 0.81 -7.55 -13.23
C PRO A 6 0.76 -6.59 -12.04
N ILE A 7 0.54 -5.30 -12.29
CA ILE A 7 0.40 -4.27 -11.25
C ILE A 7 -0.83 -4.54 -10.37
N THR A 8 -1.95 -4.96 -10.96
CA THR A 8 -3.17 -5.33 -10.22
C THR A 8 -2.95 -6.52 -9.30
N LEU A 9 -2.12 -7.49 -9.68
CA LEU A 9 -1.76 -8.62 -8.81
C LEU A 9 -0.93 -8.14 -7.62
N VAL A 10 0.11 -7.32 -7.85
CA VAL A 10 0.95 -6.75 -6.80
C VAL A 10 0.10 -5.92 -5.82
N LYS A 11 -0.80 -5.06 -6.31
CA LYS A 11 -1.71 -4.27 -5.46
C LYS A 11 -2.57 -5.17 -4.56
N LYS A 12 -3.07 -6.30 -5.06
CA LYS A 12 -3.86 -7.26 -4.26
C LYS A 12 -3.03 -7.92 -3.17
N GLU A 13 -1.83 -8.38 -3.49
CA GLU A 13 -0.93 -9.00 -2.52
C GLU A 13 -0.58 -8.02 -1.40
N ILE A 14 -0.28 -6.76 -1.73
CA ILE A 14 -0.06 -5.71 -0.71
C ILE A 14 -1.29 -5.57 0.20
N LEU A 15 -2.50 -5.42 -0.37
CA LEU A 15 -3.74 -5.27 0.42
C LEU A 15 -4.06 -6.47 1.33
N GLU A 16 -3.61 -7.66 0.97
CA GLU A 16 -3.76 -8.85 1.82
C GLU A 16 -2.91 -8.76 3.09
N LYS A 17 -1.74 -8.12 3.00
CA LYS A 17 -0.80 -7.95 4.13
C LYS A 17 -1.10 -6.73 4.98
N LEU A 18 -1.68 -5.69 4.38
CA LEU A 18 -2.01 -4.48 5.11
C LEU A 18 -3.11 -4.72 6.16
N PRO A 19 -3.05 -4.03 7.31
CA PRO A 19 -4.08 -4.12 8.33
C PRO A 19 -5.46 -3.78 7.74
N LYS A 20 -6.45 -4.66 7.96
CA LYS A 20 -7.81 -4.49 7.41
C LYS A 20 -8.52 -3.24 7.94
N GLU A 21 -8.10 -2.73 9.11
CA GLU A 21 -8.58 -1.44 9.66
C GLU A 21 -8.27 -0.24 8.77
N LEU A 22 -7.30 -0.35 7.86
CA LEU A 22 -6.98 0.72 6.91
C LEU A 22 -8.07 0.89 5.86
N ALA A 23 -8.95 -0.09 5.65
CA ALA A 23 -10.06 -0.06 4.69
C ALA A 23 -9.62 0.45 3.30
N LEU A 24 -8.51 -0.11 2.81
CA LEU A 24 -7.91 0.20 1.52
C LEU A 24 -8.40 -0.76 0.43
N THR A 25 -8.40 -0.27 -0.80
CA THR A 25 -8.83 -0.93 -2.02
C THR A 25 -7.76 -0.76 -3.11
N ILE A 26 -7.92 -1.46 -4.24
CA ILE A 26 -6.97 -1.39 -5.36
C ILE A 26 -6.92 0.03 -5.96
N ASP A 27 -8.05 0.75 -5.89
CA ASP A 27 -8.21 2.10 -6.43
C ASP A 27 -7.53 3.17 -5.56
N ASP A 28 -7.14 2.83 -4.32
CA ASP A 28 -6.38 3.74 -3.47
C ASP A 28 -4.89 3.80 -3.86
N PHE A 29 -4.41 2.93 -4.73
CA PHE A 29 -3.03 2.96 -5.22
C PHE A 29 -2.89 3.80 -6.48
N GLU A 30 -1.87 4.65 -6.49
CA GLU A 30 -1.60 5.60 -7.58
C GLU A 30 -0.24 5.32 -8.23
N ILE A 31 0.00 5.96 -9.38
CA ILE A 31 1.33 6.00 -10.01
C ILE A 31 2.07 7.17 -9.37
N PRO A 32 3.29 6.97 -8.84
CA PRO A 32 4.04 8.06 -8.25
C PRO A 32 4.40 9.15 -9.28
N PRO A 33 4.61 10.39 -8.84
CA PRO A 33 4.88 11.52 -9.72
C PRO A 33 6.29 11.50 -10.35
N SER A 34 7.17 10.59 -9.92
CA SER A 34 8.52 10.43 -10.43
C SER A 34 8.97 8.98 -10.31
N ASP A 35 9.67 8.50 -11.33
CA ASP A 35 10.14 7.12 -11.46
C ASP A 35 11.11 6.71 -10.34
N ASN A 36 11.70 7.68 -9.63
CA ASN A 36 12.61 7.43 -8.50
C ASN A 36 11.87 6.99 -7.22
N PHE A 37 10.54 7.04 -7.18
CA PHE A 37 9.73 6.62 -6.03
C PHE A 37 9.17 5.19 -6.15
N GLY A 38 9.56 4.46 -7.20
CA GLY A 38 9.09 3.11 -7.50
C GLY A 38 7.89 3.08 -8.44
N ASP A 39 7.26 1.92 -8.58
CA ASP A 39 6.19 1.70 -9.57
C ASP A 39 4.78 2.06 -9.07
N ILE A 40 4.57 2.05 -7.74
CA ILE A 40 3.26 2.22 -7.11
C ILE A 40 3.40 3.07 -5.84
N SER A 41 2.49 4.03 -5.65
CA SER A 41 2.35 4.80 -4.43
C SER A 41 1.03 4.50 -3.72
N LEU A 42 1.03 4.63 -2.38
CA LEU A 42 -0.15 4.51 -1.55
C LEU A 42 -0.29 5.77 -0.67
N PRO A 43 -1.13 6.74 -1.04
CA PRO A 43 -1.34 7.96 -0.27
C PRO A 43 -2.10 7.70 1.04
N LEU A 44 -1.41 7.88 2.16
CA LEU A 44 -1.94 7.58 3.50
C LEU A 44 -2.60 8.77 4.21
N HIS A 45 -2.52 9.98 3.66
CA HIS A 45 -3.05 11.19 4.30
C HIS A 45 -4.56 11.11 4.58
N SER A 46 -5.33 10.65 3.59
CA SER A 46 -6.78 10.49 3.70
C SER A 46 -7.16 9.42 4.74
N VAL A 47 -6.37 8.33 4.79
CA VAL A 47 -6.56 7.24 5.76
C VAL A 47 -6.21 7.70 7.17
N ALA A 48 -5.11 8.42 7.34
CA ALA A 48 -4.69 8.99 8.61
C ALA A 48 -5.77 9.94 9.19
N LYS A 49 -6.34 10.81 8.34
CA LYS A 49 -7.46 11.68 8.73
C LYS A 49 -8.70 10.89 9.16
N ARG A 50 -9.07 9.84 8.41
CA ARG A 50 -10.22 8.97 8.73
C ARG A 50 -10.04 8.25 10.07
N LEU A 51 -8.83 7.79 10.36
CA LEU A 51 -8.51 7.03 11.57
C LEU A 51 -8.12 7.92 12.77
N GLY A 52 -8.01 9.23 12.58
CA GLY A 52 -7.53 10.15 13.62
C GLY A 52 -6.08 9.87 14.04
N LYS A 53 -5.27 9.28 13.16
CA LYS A 53 -3.85 8.95 13.41
C LYS A 53 -2.94 9.96 12.72
N LYS A 54 -1.69 10.09 13.16
CA LYS A 54 -0.70 10.86 12.40
C LYS A 54 -0.27 10.10 11.14
N PRO A 55 -0.05 10.79 10.00
CA PRO A 55 0.44 10.13 8.80
C PRO A 55 1.72 9.34 9.02
N GLU A 56 2.66 9.83 9.84
CA GLU A 56 3.91 9.12 10.09
C GLU A 56 3.69 7.78 10.81
N GLU A 57 2.79 7.73 11.79
CA GLU A 57 2.44 6.50 12.54
C GLU A 57 1.83 5.44 11.62
N LEU A 58 1.01 5.90 10.67
CA LEU A 58 0.39 5.04 9.67
C LEU A 58 1.42 4.50 8.68
N SER A 59 2.30 5.37 8.17
CA SER A 59 3.39 5.00 7.25
C SER A 59 4.33 3.98 7.87
N GLN A 60 4.70 4.14 9.15
CA GLN A 60 5.54 3.16 9.85
C GLN A 60 4.86 1.81 10.02
N SER A 61 3.55 1.81 10.31
CA SER A 61 2.78 0.57 10.45
C SER A 61 2.65 -0.18 9.13
N VAL A 62 2.43 0.56 8.04
CA VAL A 62 2.40 0.02 6.67
C VAL A 62 3.77 -0.51 6.27
N LEU A 63 4.83 0.25 6.52
CA LEU A 63 6.20 -0.16 6.21
C LEU A 63 6.54 -1.45 6.94
N LYS A 64 6.26 -1.55 8.25
CA LYS A 64 6.48 -2.77 9.02
C LYS A 64 5.75 -3.98 8.42
N ALA A 65 4.47 -3.84 8.10
CA ALA A 65 3.67 -4.92 7.52
C ALA A 65 4.22 -5.42 6.16
N VAL A 66 4.89 -4.54 5.41
CA VAL A 66 5.49 -4.88 4.11
C VAL A 66 6.96 -5.30 4.26
N SER A 67 7.72 -4.79 5.22
CA SER A 67 9.13 -5.18 5.44
C SER A 67 9.26 -6.62 5.92
N ASP A 68 8.33 -7.11 6.73
CA ASP A 68 8.26 -8.51 7.16
C ASP A 68 8.06 -9.49 5.97
N TRP A 69 7.77 -8.98 4.76
CA TRP A 69 7.71 -9.76 3.53
C TRP A 69 9.11 -10.08 2.94
N GLY A 70 10.08 -9.18 3.14
CA GLY A 70 11.42 -9.27 2.54
C GLY A 70 12.39 -10.21 3.26
N GLU A 71 12.03 -10.74 4.43
CA GLU A 71 12.87 -11.66 5.21
C GLU A 71 12.69 -13.16 4.84
N TYR A 72 11.89 -13.47 3.81
CA TYR A 72 11.74 -14.81 3.25
C TYR A 72 12.21 -14.89 1.79
N THR A 73 13.50 -14.62 1.55
CA THR A 73 14.23 -15.10 0.36
C THR A 73 15.66 -15.44 0.72
#